data_AF-A0A4Q9VY33-F1
#
_entry.id   AF-A0A4Q9VY33-F1
#
_cell.length_a   1.000
_cell.length_b   1.000
_cell.length_c   1.000
_cell.angle_alpha   90.00
_cell.angle_beta   90.00
_cell.angle_gamma   90.00
#
_symmetry.space_group_name_H-M   'P 1'
#
loop_
_entity.id
_entity.type
_entity.pdbx_description
1 polymer ?
#
loop_
_entity_poly.entity_id
_entity_poly.type
_entity_poly.pdbx_seq_one_letter_code
_entity_poly.pdbx_strand_id
1 'polypeptide(L)' 'MRLEPISWEKTPSAEFPYEAEHEGKKLSIRINDFPEEPFYTLFVDLELAENFDDWPKNWKRPK' A
#
# COMPACT_ATOMS: atom_id res chain seq x y z
N MET A 1 7.93 5.30 19.98
CA MET A 1 7.82 4.25 18.97
C MET A 1 8.76 4.57 17.82
N ARG A 2 9.63 3.65 17.41
CA ARG A 2 10.28 3.74 16.11
C ARG A 2 9.30 3.18 15.10
N LEU A 3 8.96 3.95 14.06
CA LEU A 3 8.20 3.43 12.93
C LEU A 3 9.19 2.62 12.09
N GLU A 4 9.02 1.30 12.05
CA GLU A 4 9.81 0.48 11.14
C GLU A 4 9.40 0.81 9.69
N PRO A 5 10.38 0.94 8.77
CA PRO A 5 10.07 1.27 7.40
C PRO A 5 9.45 0.07 6.69
N ILE A 6 8.35 0.29 5.98
CA ILE A 6 7.71 -0.74 5.15
C ILE A 6 8.39 -0.73 3.77
N SER A 7 8.94 -1.87 3.38
CA SER A 7 9.55 -2.05 2.06
C SER A 7 8.52 -2.66 1.12
N TRP A 8 8.17 -1.93 0.07
CA TRP A 8 7.15 -2.34 -0.88
C TRP A 8 7.79 -2.90 -2.16
N GLU A 9 7.13 -3.88 -2.76
CA GLU A 9 7.54 -4.51 -4.00
C GLU A 9 6.49 -4.31 -5.08
N LYS A 10 6.92 -4.21 -6.35
CA LYS A 10 5.99 -4.20 -7.49
C LYS A 10 5.53 -5.62 -7.77
N THR A 11 4.25 -5.76 -8.07
CA THR A 11 3.68 -7.04 -8.51
C THR A 11 3.23 -6.95 -9.97
N PRO A 12 3.00 -8.08 -10.66
CA PRO A 12 2.39 -8.09 -11.98
C PRO A 12 0.87 -7.84 -11.94
N SER A 13 0.25 -7.71 -10.75
CA SER A 13 -1.19 -7.48 -10.61
C SER A 13 -1.52 -6.03 -10.97
N ALA A 14 -2.45 -5.86 -11.91
CA ALA A 14 -3.00 -4.54 -12.22
C ALA A 14 -3.88 -4.00 -11.07
N GLU A 15 -4.52 -4.90 -10.32
CA GLU A 15 -5.39 -4.54 -9.18
C GLU A 15 -4.58 -4.17 -7.94
N PHE A 16 -3.50 -4.92 -7.65
CA PHE A 16 -2.63 -4.71 -6.49
C PHE A 16 -1.19 -4.52 -6.91
N PRO A 17 -0.83 -3.37 -7.53
CA PRO A 17 0.50 -3.16 -8.09
C PRO A 17 1.62 -3.12 -7.05
N TYR A 18 1.30 -2.92 -5.76
CA TYR A 18 2.28 -2.96 -4.69
C TYR A 18 1.86 -3.88 -3.55
N GLU A 19 2.81 -4.69 -3.07
CA GLU A 19 2.64 -5.55 -1.91
C GLU A 19 3.82 -5.42 -0.94
N ALA A 20 3.59 -5.73 0.33
CA ALA A 20 4.60 -5.81 1.37
C ALA A 20 4.18 -6.80 2.45
N GLU A 21 5.13 -7.23 3.27
CA GLU A 21 4.86 -7.92 4.52
C GLU A 21 5.30 -7.04 5.69
N HIS A 22 4.43 -6.84 6.67
CA HIS A 22 4.72 -6.06 7.86
C HIS A 22 4.08 -6.70 9.09
N GLU A 23 4.89 -6.96 10.12
CA GLU A 23 4.44 -7.62 11.36
C GLU A 23 3.66 -8.94 11.13
N GLY A 24 4.07 -9.72 10.11
CA GLY A 24 3.42 -10.98 9.76
C GLY A 24 2.07 -10.85 9.05
N LYS A 25 1.70 -9.63 8.63
CA LYS A 25 0.50 -9.35 7.84
C LYS A 25 0.86 -9.03 6.41
N LYS A 26 0.01 -9.46 5.48
CA LYS A 26 0.13 -9.10 4.07
C LYS A 26 -0.50 -7.73 3.85
N LEU A 27 0.27 -6.83 3.24
CA LEU A 27 -0.19 -5.52 2.82
C LEU A 27 -0.28 -5.47 1.30
N SER A 28 -1.36 -4.88 0.79
CA SER A 28 -1.55 -4.67 -0.64
C SER A 28 -2.08 -3.25 -0.88
N ILE A 29 -1.58 -2.57 -1.92
CA ILE A 29 -2.08 -1.26 -2.33
C ILE A 29 -2.78 -1.40 -3.67
N ARG A 30 -4.02 -0.90 -3.74
CA ARG A 30 -4.76 -0.65 -4.98
C ARG A 30 -4.57 0.81 -5.41
N ILE A 31 -4.51 1.05 -6.72
CA ILE A 31 -4.59 2.39 -7.31
C ILE A 31 -6.03 2.57 -7.79
N ASN A 32 -6.71 3.62 -7.33
CA ASN A 32 -8.11 3.86 -7.66
C ASN A 32 -8.26 4.84 -8.84
N ASP A 33 -9.50 5.07 -9.25
CA ASP A 33 -9.84 6.02 -10.30
C ASP A 33 -9.87 7.47 -9.76
N PHE A 34 -8.69 8.07 -9.64
CA PHE A 34 -8.55 9.44 -9.18
C PHE A 34 -8.89 10.45 -10.31
N PRO A 35 -9.69 11.51 -10.07
CA PRO A 35 -10.08 12.06 -8.75
C PRO A 35 -11.46 11.62 -8.24
N GLU A 36 -12.13 10.66 -8.88
CA GLU A 36 -13.45 10.18 -8.40
C GLU A 36 -13.32 9.44 -7.04
N GLU A 37 -12.19 8.77 -6.83
CA GLU A 37 -11.79 8.10 -5.58
C GLU A 37 -10.42 8.60 -5.07
N PRO A 38 -10.07 8.40 -3.77
CA PRO A 38 -8.72 8.65 -3.25
C PRO A 38 -7.66 7.89 -4.04
N PHE A 39 -6.44 8.41 -4.18
CA PHE A 39 -5.46 7.86 -5.13
C PHE A 39 -5.09 6.39 -4.86
N TYR A 40 -4.93 6.04 -3.58
CA TYR A 40 -4.58 4.70 -3.14
C TYR A 40 -5.53 4.17 -2.05
N THR A 41 -5.68 2.85 -2.02
CA THR A 41 -6.29 2.12 -0.90
C THR A 41 -5.33 1.07 -0.38
N LEU A 42 -5.09 1.07 0.92
CA LEU A 42 -4.35 0.03 1.65
C LEU A 42 -5.31 -1.08 2.07
N PHE A 43 -4.89 -2.31 1.82
CA PHE A 43 -5.49 -3.53 2.34
C PHE A 43 -4.51 -4.23 3.27
N VAL A 44 -5.03 -4.78 4.37
CA VAL A 44 -4.30 -5.62 5.33
C VAL A 44 -5.01 -6.98 5.35
N ASP A 45 -4.30 -8.04 4.98
CA ASP A 45 -4.86 -9.40 4.88
C ASP A 45 -6.17 -9.45 4.06
N LEU A 46 -6.21 -8.70 2.95
CA LEU A 46 -7.35 -8.52 2.02
C LEU A 46 -8.53 -7.72 2.57
N GLU A 47 -8.45 -7.17 3.78
CA GLU A 47 -9.45 -6.26 4.32
C GLU A 47 -9.05 -4.80 4.08
N LEU A 48 -10.02 -3.96 3.70
CA LEU A 48 -9.79 -2.53 3.51
C LEU A 48 -9.36 -1.91 4.85
N ALA A 49 -8.20 -1.28 4.88
CA ALA A 49 -7.65 -0.64 6.07
C ALA A 49 -7.78 0.88 6.00
N GLU A 50 -7.29 1.51 4.93
CA GLU A 50 -7.22 2.97 4.84
C GLU A 50 -7.12 3.47 3.39
N ASN A 51 -7.61 4.67 3.14
CA ASN A 51 -7.42 5.39 1.87
C ASN A 51 -6.40 6.51 2.06
N PHE A 52 -5.55 6.75 1.06
CA PHE A 52 -4.53 7.78 1.13
C PHE A 52 -4.13 8.28 -0.26
N ASP A 53 -3.70 9.54 -0.35
CA ASP A 53 -3.25 10.14 -1.60
C ASP A 53 -1.73 10.13 -1.74
N ASP A 54 -1.02 10.26 -0.61
CA ASP A 54 0.44 10.29 -0.53
C ASP A 54 1.00 9.17 0.34
N TRP A 55 2.10 8.58 -0.10
CA TRP A 55 2.77 7.52 0.66
C TRP A 55 3.30 8.07 2.00
N PRO A 56 3.03 7.38 3.13
CA PRO A 56 3.65 7.71 4.40
C PRO A 56 5.17 7.81 4.31
N LYS A 57 5.76 8.76 5.02
CA LYS A 57 7.21 9.08 4.92
C LYS A 57 8.13 7.90 5.28
N ASN A 58 7.64 6.96 6.09
CA ASN A 58 8.38 5.75 6.48
C ASN A 58 8.22 4.59 5.48
N TRP A 59 7.43 4.75 4.42
CA TRP A 59 7.30 3.74 3.38
C TRP A 59 8.34 3.95 2.29
N LYS A 60 8.94 2.85 1.83
CA LYS A 60 9.90 2.86 0.73
C LYS A 60 9.21 2.37 -0.53
N ARG A 61 8.90 3.30 -1.43
CA ARG A 61 8.32 2.98 -2.74
C ARG A 61 9.35 2.27 -3.63
N PRO A 62 9.00 1.15 -4.30
CA PRO A 62 9.89 0.48 -5.23
C PRO A 62 10.15 1.37 -6.44
N LYS A 63 11.39 1.33 -6.95
CA LYS A 63 11.79 2.03 -8.18
C LYS A 63 11.07 1.47 -9.39
#